data_AF-A0A7V9CM10-F1
#
_entry.id   AF-A0A7V9CM10-F1
#
_cell.length_a   1.000
_cell.length_b   1.000
_cell.length_c   1.000
_cell.angle_alpha   90.00
_cell.angle_beta   90.00
_cell.angle_gamma   90.00
#
_symmetry.space_group_name_H-M   'P 1'
#
loop_
_entity.id
_entity.type
_entity.pdbx_description
1 polymer ?
#
loop_
_entity_poly.entity_id
_entity_poly.type
_entity_poly.pdbx_seq_one_letter_code
_entity_poly.pdbx_strand_id
1 'polypeptide(L)' 'VQIETAIGLGDRRQLVIVTVEGRRLLIGTTPMHVSLLTELAPGPSTFSEALETRLAPPQAS' A
#
# COMPACT_ATOMS: atom_id res chain seq x y z
N VAL A 1 -0.91 -6.26 14.93
CA VAL A 1 -0.89 -5.42 13.71
C VAL A 1 0.45 -5.64 13.04
N GLN A 2 0.46 -6.05 11.77
CA GLN A 2 1.68 -6.25 10.99
C GLN A 2 1.78 -5.18 9.92
N ILE A 3 2.94 -4.54 9.81
CA ILE A 3 3.23 -3.59 8.73
C ILE A 3 3.83 -4.38 7.57
N GLU A 4 3.22 -4.32 6.40
CA GLU A 4 3.72 -5.00 5.20
C GLU A 4 4.66 -4.10 4.40
N THR A 5 4.33 -2.82 4.30
CA THR A 5 5.04 -1.86 3.45
C THR A 5 4.75 -0.44 3.91
N ALA A 6 5.75 0.43 3.82
CA ALA A 6 5.62 1.86 4.02
C ALA A 6 6.36 2.59 2.88
N ILE A 7 5.63 3.44 2.15
CA ILE A 7 6.16 4.19 1.01
C ILE A 7 6.05 5.68 1.30
N GLY A 8 7.18 6.38 1.19
CA GLY A 8 7.22 7.83 1.31
C GLY A 8 6.67 8.52 0.06
N LEU A 9 5.82 9.52 0.26
CA LEU A 9 5.29 10.40 -0.80
C LEU A 9 5.96 11.79 -0.79
N GLY A 10 7.03 11.96 0.00
CA GLY A 10 7.60 13.28 0.30
C GLY A 10 6.82 14.05 1.37
N ASP A 11 7.40 15.14 1.89
CA ASP A 11 6.82 15.98 2.94
C ASP A 11 6.37 15.22 4.21
N ARG A 12 7.09 14.15 4.56
CA ARG A 12 6.75 13.24 5.68
C ARG A 12 5.37 12.58 5.54
N ARG A 13 4.79 12.57 4.35
CA ARG A 13 3.59 11.79 4.03
C ARG A 13 4.00 10.38 3.67
N GLN A 14 3.25 9.40 4.15
CA GLN A 14 3.48 8.01 3.81
C GLN A 14 2.18 7.29 3.51
N LEU A 15 2.26 6.32 2.60
CA LEU A 15 1.26 5.28 2.44
C LEU A 15 1.77 4.01 3.10
N VAL A 16 0.95 3.42 3.95
CA VAL A 16 1.29 2.22 4.71
C VAL A 16 0.25 1.16 4.45
N ILE A 17 0.70 -0.07 4.18
CA ILE A 17 -0.18 -1.23 4.14
C ILE A 17 0.04 -2.03 5.41
N VAL A 18 -1.06 -2.25 6.13
CA VAL A 18 -1.07 -3.02 7.36
C VAL A 18 -2.06 -4.18 7.25
N THR A 19 -1.70 -5.30 7.87
CA THR A 19 -2.64 -6.40 8.13
C THR A 19 -3.13 -6.34 9.57
N VAL A 20 -4.46 -6.32 9.72
CA VAL A 20 -5.18 -6.34 11.00
C VAL A 20 -6.24 -7.43 10.91
N GLU A 21 -6.13 -8.46 11.76
CA GLU A 21 -7.11 -9.57 11.80
C GLU A 21 -7.38 -10.21 10.43
N GLY A 22 -6.33 -10.34 9.60
CA GLY A 22 -6.44 -10.90 8.24
C GLY A 22 -6.96 -9.93 7.18
N ARG A 23 -7.31 -8.69 7.54
CA ARG A 23 -7.73 -7.63 6.62
C ARG A 23 -6.56 -6.73 6.27
N ARG A 24 -6.38 -6.47 4.98
CA ARG A 24 -5.32 -5.58 4.47
C ARG A 24 -5.88 -4.17 4.28
N LEU A 25 -5.28 -3.20 4.97
CA LEU A 25 -5.73 -1.82 4.97
C LEU A 25 -4.66 -0.91 4.38
N LEU A 26 -5.07 -0.01 3.48
CA LEU A 26 -4.23 1.08 3.00
C LEU A 26 -4.48 2.32 3.87
N ILE A 27 -3.42 2.78 4.52
CA ILE A 27 -3.45 3.90 5.45
C ILE A 27 -2.59 5.03 4.91
N GLY A 28 -3.16 6.24 4.86
CA GLY A 28 -2.42 7.47 4.64
C GLY A 28 -1.99 8.05 5.97
N THR A 29 -0.71 8.41 6.09
CA THR A 29 -0.14 9.00 7.31
C THR A 29 0.61 10.28 7.01
N THR A 30 0.49 11.23 7.94
CA THR A 30 1.32 12.42 8.08
C THR A 30 1.74 12.53 9.55
N PRO A 31 2.65 13.44 9.93
CA PRO A 31 2.98 13.62 11.34
C PRO A 31 1.78 14.01 12.22
N MET A 32 0.73 14.61 11.65
CA MET A 32 -0.42 15.12 12.39
C MET A 32 -1.68 14.26 12.21
N HIS A 33 -1.71 13.36 11.23
CA HIS A 33 -2.95 12.71 10.83
C HIS A 33 -2.71 11.28 10.33
N VAL A 34 -3.64 10.39 10.67
CA VAL A 34 -3.71 9.01 10.18
C VAL A 34 -5.11 8.80 9.64
N SER A 35 -5.22 8.30 8.41
CA SER A 35 -6.51 8.08 7.75
C SER A 35 -6.53 6.73 7.02
N LEU A 36 -7.63 6.01 7.17
CA LEU A 36 -7.92 4.82 6.34
C LEU A 36 -8.37 5.29 4.96
N LEU A 37 -7.59 4.95 3.93
CA LEU A 37 -7.92 5.34 2.55
C LEU A 37 -8.86 4.31 1.91
N THR A 38 -8.52 3.03 2.03
CA THR A 38 -9.36 1.93 1.54
C THR A 38 -8.95 0.61 2.19
N GLU A 39 -9.87 -0.35 2.20
CA GLU A 39 -9.53 -1.75 2.37
C GLU A 39 -9.06 -2.33 1.02
N LEU A 40 -8.03 -3.17 1.07
CA LEU A 40 -7.49 -3.87 -0.09
C LEU A 40 -8.13 -5.25 -0.17
N ALA A 41 -8.49 -5.67 -1.38
CA ALA A 41 -8.98 -7.03 -1.58
C ALA A 41 -7.93 -8.05 -1.11
N PRO A 42 -8.35 -9.19 -0.54
CA PRO A 42 -7.45 -10.29 -0.25
C PRO A 42 -6.87 -10.79 -1.58
N GLY A 43 -5.60 -10.46 -1.82
CA GLY A 43 -4.88 -10.82 -3.03
C GLY A 43 -3.62 -11.61 -2.66
N PRO A 44 -3.24 -12.62 -3.47
CA PRO A 44 -2.05 -13.42 -3.24
C PRO A 44 -0.75 -12.61 -3.38
N SER A 45 -0.81 -11.48 -4.09
CA SER A 45 0.35 -10.66 -4.39
C SER A 45 0.60 -9.58 -3.33
N THR A 46 1.89 -9.36 -3.08
CA THR A 46 2.35 -8.25 -2.23
C THR A 46 2.11 -6.91 -2.95
N PHE A 47 2.12 -5.80 -2.20
CA PHE A 47 1.98 -4.49 -2.84
C PHE A 47 3.11 -4.19 -3.83
N SER A 48 4.35 -4.57 -3.50
CA SER A 48 5.52 -4.35 -4.38
C SER A 48 5.30 -5.02 -5.74
N GLU A 49 4.85 -6.27 -5.73
CA GLU A 49 4.55 -7.05 -6.93
C GLU A 49 3.41 -6.44 -7.76
N ALA A 50 2.34 -5.99 -7.10
CA ALA A 50 1.23 -5.31 -7.78
C ALA A 50 1.67 -3.96 -8.39
N LEU A 51 2.54 -3.21 -7.70
CA LEU A 51 3.08 -1.95 -8.19
C LEU A 51 4.01 -2.18 -9.39
N GLU A 52 4.94 -3.13 -9.30
CA GLU A 52 5.83 -3.50 -10.40
C GLU A 52 5.04 -3.92 -11.64
N THR A 53 4.01 -4.75 -11.46
CA THR A 53 3.10 -5.15 -12.55
C THR A 53 2.44 -3.95 -13.23
N ARG A 54 2.11 -2.90 -12.48
CA ARG A 54 1.46 -1.68 -13.01
C ARG A 54 2.44 -0.69 -13.62
N LEU A 55 3.68 -0.68 -13.14
CA LEU A 55 4.77 0.15 -13.68
C LEU A 55 5.42 -0.48 -14.91
N ALA A 56 5.30 -1.81 -15.09
CA ALA A 56 5.80 -2.48 -16.26
C ALA A 56 5.15 -1.90 -17.54
N PRO A 57 5.94 -1.54 -18.56
CA PRO A 57 5.40 -1.05 -19.81
C PRO A 57 4.47 -2.13 -20.42
N PRO A 58 3.39 -1.73 -21.12
CA PRO A 58 2.55 -2.70 -21.82
C PRO A 58 3.44 -3.46 -22.79
N GLN A 59 3.55 -4.78 -22.63
CA GLN A 59 4.30 -5.60 -23.55
C GLN A 59 3.59 -5.53 -24.90
N ALA A 60 4.15 -4.75 -25.82
CA ALA A 60 3.71 -4.70 -27.20
C ALA A 60 3.88 -6.11 -27.77
N SER A 61 2.74 -6.74 -28.09
CA SER A 61 2.69 -8.01 -28.81
C SER A 61 2.88 -7.77 -30.30
#